data_AF-A0A2M7GI96-F1
#
_entry.id   AF-A0A2M7GI96-F1
#
_cell.length_a   1.000
_cell.length_b   1.000
_cell.length_c   1.000
_cell.angle_alpha   90.00
_cell.angle_beta   90.00
_cell.angle_gamma   90.00
#
_symmetry.space_group_name_H-M   'P 1'
#
loop_
_entity.id
_entity.type
_entity.pdbx_description
1 polymer ?
#
loop_
_entity_poly.entity_id
_entity_poly.type
_entity_poly.pdbx_seq_one_letter_code
_entity_poly.pdbx_strand_id
1 'polypeptide(L)'
;MKTPHRIYSKPKAPKANLACAVQIKDRKPTVWDRGIGGGRSGRGLSPTWSAGAFAGSSWAGLLCLLLLGACEHIPDFKAYASYDPPAAREPRVQPVAIAHKIAFTQGAITLDAQAGRDIDAFLARQKVDRTDALEIAIPAGGGDIARGRADRVAAYLKLKRLAAGLVTDDDPKTPEDAVRLVVHRYQVTLPGCPDWTGKGGITHSNQPSTNWGCATAVNLGLMVADPGDLVRGRDGGPGDGAAQVLGIQRYRKGETKPLLGASSRESPEAGMGAPGLGGGGGGGGSK
;
A
#
# COMPACT_ATOMS: atom_id res chain seq x y z
N MET A 1 -20.49 22.76 -25.96
CA MET A 1 -19.15 22.13 -25.92
C MET A 1 -18.77 21.90 -24.46
N LYS A 2 -18.60 20.64 -24.05
CA LYS A 2 -18.23 20.26 -22.67
C LYS A 2 -16.75 20.59 -22.43
N THR A 3 -16.48 21.40 -21.41
CA THR A 3 -15.15 21.71 -20.88
C THR A 3 -14.44 20.42 -20.43
N PRO A 4 -13.15 20.22 -20.71
CA PRO A 4 -12.42 19.07 -20.18
C PRO A 4 -12.22 19.26 -18.67
N HIS A 5 -12.59 18.23 -17.90
CA HIS A 5 -12.38 18.19 -16.46
C HIS A 5 -10.88 18.14 -16.14
N ARG A 6 -10.44 19.03 -15.25
CA ARG A 6 -9.15 18.98 -14.55
C ARG A 6 -8.86 17.54 -14.12
N ILE A 7 -7.75 16.96 -14.56
CA ILE A 7 -7.39 15.54 -14.38
C ILE A 7 -7.32 15.16 -12.88
N TYR A 8 -7.19 16.15 -11.99
CA TYR A 8 -7.22 15.96 -10.55
C TYR A 8 -8.10 17.00 -9.85
N SER A 9 -9.37 16.67 -9.64
CA SER A 9 -10.22 17.36 -8.67
C SER A 9 -9.92 16.85 -7.25
N LYS A 10 -9.73 17.77 -6.29
CA LYS A 10 -9.63 17.43 -4.86
C LYS A 10 -10.86 16.61 -4.43
N PRO A 11 -10.72 15.53 -3.64
CA PRO A 11 -11.87 14.83 -3.08
C PRO A 11 -12.64 15.80 -2.17
N LYS A 12 -13.94 15.95 -2.43
CA LYS A 12 -14.86 16.71 -1.58
C LYS A 12 -15.00 15.92 -0.27
N ALA A 13 -14.65 16.51 0.86
CA ALA A 13 -14.80 15.89 2.17
C ALA A 13 -16.26 15.43 2.37
N PRO A 14 -16.51 14.18 2.82
CA PRO A 14 -17.86 13.76 3.13
C PRO A 14 -18.35 14.55 4.34
N LYS A 15 -19.55 15.16 4.21
CA LYS A 15 -20.25 15.75 5.34
C LYS A 15 -20.62 14.62 6.30
N ALA A 16 -20.15 14.70 7.54
CA ALA A 16 -20.52 13.78 8.60
C ALA A 16 -22.01 13.97 8.92
N ASN A 17 -22.85 13.02 8.52
CA ASN A 17 -24.20 12.89 9.07
C ASN A 17 -24.12 11.94 10.27
N LEU A 18 -24.25 12.52 11.47
CA LEU A 18 -24.65 11.78 12.66
C LEU A 18 -26.06 11.22 12.42
N ALA A 19 -26.20 9.91 12.24
CA ALA A 19 -27.30 9.08 12.76
C ALA A 19 -27.26 7.68 12.12
N CYS A 20 -26.76 6.71 12.87
CA CYS A 20 -27.22 5.32 12.77
C CYS A 20 -27.03 4.66 14.14
N ALA A 21 -28.00 4.90 15.04
CA ALA A 21 -28.19 4.05 16.20
C ALA A 21 -28.74 2.71 15.71
N VAL A 22 -27.88 1.70 15.61
CA VAL A 22 -28.29 0.32 15.35
C VAL A 22 -28.92 -0.22 16.63
N GLN A 23 -30.23 -0.37 16.61
CA GLN A 23 -30.99 -1.10 17.63
C GLN A 23 -30.55 -2.56 17.62
N ILE A 24 -29.86 -2.99 18.68
CA ILE A 24 -29.51 -4.39 18.92
C ILE A 24 -30.79 -5.11 19.36
N LYS A 25 -31.40 -5.87 18.46
CA LYS A 25 -32.43 -6.85 18.81
C LYS A 25 -31.78 -8.01 19.56
N ASP A 26 -32.38 -8.39 20.70
CA ASP A 26 -31.97 -9.53 21.52
C ASP A 26 -31.73 -10.79 20.69
N ARG A 27 -30.46 -11.19 20.59
CA ARG A 27 -30.05 -12.44 19.94
C ARG A 27 -30.09 -13.55 20.99
N LYS A 28 -30.85 -14.62 20.73
CA LYS A 28 -30.85 -15.81 21.60
C LYS A 28 -29.45 -16.43 21.62
N PRO A 29 -28.91 -16.81 22.79
CA PRO A 29 -27.58 -17.37 22.91
C PRO A 29 -27.49 -18.70 22.15
N THR A 30 -26.37 -18.90 21.45
CA THR A 30 -26.11 -20.09 20.65
C THR A 30 -25.16 -21.05 21.37
N VAL A 31 -24.97 -22.25 20.82
CA VAL A 31 -24.11 -23.30 21.42
C VAL A 31 -22.66 -22.85 21.69
N TRP A 32 -22.20 -21.77 21.04
CA TRP A 32 -20.88 -21.16 21.23
C TRP A 32 -20.77 -20.25 22.47
N ASP A 33 -21.89 -19.90 23.11
CA ASP A 33 -21.93 -19.15 24.39
C ASP A 33 -21.75 -20.08 25.60
N ARG A 34 -21.72 -21.41 25.39
CA ARG A 34 -21.48 -22.39 26.44
C ARG A 34 -19.97 -22.56 26.63
N GLY A 35 -19.42 -21.84 27.60
CA GLY A 35 -18.04 -22.01 28.03
C GLY A 35 -17.73 -23.48 28.34
N ILE A 36 -16.54 -23.93 27.93
CA ILE A 36 -16.01 -25.27 28.25
C ILE A 36 -15.76 -25.33 29.76
N GLY A 37 -16.79 -25.69 30.52
CA GLY A 37 -16.68 -26.07 31.92
C GLY A 37 -16.08 -27.47 32.00
N GLY A 38 -14.83 -27.55 32.48
CA GLY A 38 -14.17 -28.81 32.77
C GLY A 38 -14.96 -29.61 33.82
N GLY A 39 -15.65 -30.65 33.38
CA GLY A 39 -16.29 -31.63 34.25
C GLY A 39 -15.24 -32.47 34.97
N ARG A 40 -14.98 -32.17 36.25
CA ARG A 40 -14.28 -33.08 37.16
C ARG A 40 -15.33 -33.93 37.87
N SER A 41 -15.46 -35.19 37.46
CA SER A 41 -16.26 -36.21 38.12
C SER A 41 -15.75 -36.46 39.55
N GLY A 42 -16.39 -35.85 40.54
CA GLY A 42 -16.23 -36.20 41.94
C GLY A 42 -16.90 -37.54 42.21
N ARG A 43 -16.11 -38.56 42.57
CA ARG A 43 -16.62 -39.81 43.15
C ARG A 43 -17.30 -39.47 44.47
N GLY A 44 -18.54 -39.94 44.62
CA GLY A 44 -19.29 -39.86 45.87
C GLY A 44 -18.55 -40.59 46.98
N LEU A 45 -18.07 -39.81 47.94
CA LEU A 45 -17.73 -40.25 49.29
C LEU A 45 -18.46 -39.27 50.20
N SER A 46 -19.58 -39.71 50.75
CA SER A 46 -20.29 -39.03 51.84
C SER A 46 -19.48 -39.20 53.13
N PRO A 47 -18.99 -38.13 53.77
CA PRO A 47 -18.61 -38.22 55.17
C PRO A 47 -19.82 -37.80 56.01
N THR A 48 -20.30 -38.70 56.85
CA THR A 48 -21.22 -38.36 57.94
C THR A 48 -20.47 -37.50 58.96
N TRP A 49 -20.70 -36.19 58.96
CA TRP A 49 -20.20 -35.30 60.01
C TRP A 49 -21.27 -35.18 61.10
N SER A 50 -20.97 -35.73 62.27
CA SER A 50 -21.68 -35.48 63.50
C SER A 50 -21.48 -34.04 63.93
N ALA A 51 -22.58 -33.31 64.14
CA ALA A 51 -22.58 -31.94 64.63
C ALA A 51 -22.05 -31.88 66.07
N GLY A 52 -20.75 -31.59 66.21
CA GLY A 52 -20.16 -31.13 67.46
C GLY A 52 -20.38 -29.63 67.59
N ALA A 53 -21.22 -29.22 68.53
CA ALA A 53 -21.42 -27.81 68.88
C ALA A 53 -20.14 -27.24 69.53
N PHE A 54 -19.27 -26.64 68.72
CA PHE A 54 -18.19 -25.80 69.23
C PHE A 54 -18.68 -24.36 69.34
N ALA A 55 -19.10 -24.01 70.54
CA ALA A 55 -19.29 -22.63 70.95
C ALA A 55 -17.91 -21.93 71.04
N GLY A 56 -17.81 -20.77 70.40
CA GLY A 56 -16.78 -19.77 70.72
C GLY A 56 -15.54 -19.78 69.84
N SER A 57 -15.63 -19.17 68.64
CA SER A 57 -14.60 -18.23 68.17
C SER A 57 -15.08 -17.49 66.92
N SER A 58 -15.62 -16.28 67.13
CA SER A 58 -16.11 -15.38 66.05
C SER A 58 -15.01 -14.95 65.07
N TRP A 59 -13.74 -15.27 65.36
CA TRP A 59 -12.57 -14.90 64.56
C TRP A 59 -12.33 -15.88 63.40
N ALA A 60 -12.71 -17.15 63.53
CA ALA A 60 -12.55 -18.14 62.47
C ALA A 60 -13.49 -17.87 61.27
N GLY A 61 -14.70 -17.39 61.54
CA GLY A 61 -15.65 -16.99 60.49
C GLY A 61 -15.19 -15.75 59.72
N LEU A 62 -14.62 -14.77 60.43
CA LEU A 62 -14.10 -13.54 59.82
C LEU A 62 -12.85 -13.80 58.95
N LEU A 63 -11.97 -14.71 59.37
CA LEU A 63 -10.80 -15.11 58.58
C LEU A 63 -11.20 -15.88 57.32
N CYS A 64 -12.19 -16.77 57.40
CA CYS A 64 -12.74 -17.44 56.21
C CYS A 64 -13.40 -16.44 55.25
N LEU A 65 -14.19 -15.48 55.74
CA LEU A 65 -14.80 -14.45 54.90
C LEU A 65 -13.75 -13.54 54.23
N LEU A 66 -12.65 -13.22 54.90
CA LEU A 66 -11.53 -12.47 54.31
C LEU A 66 -10.75 -13.28 53.25
N LEU A 67 -10.60 -14.60 53.43
CA LEU A 67 -9.94 -15.47 52.46
C LEU A 67 -10.81 -15.76 51.22
N LEU A 68 -12.14 -15.76 51.37
CA LEU A 68 -13.09 -15.94 50.25
C LEU A 68 -13.26 -14.67 49.39
N GLY A 69 -13.02 -13.47 49.94
CA GLY A 69 -13.07 -12.21 49.18
C GLY A 69 -11.93 -12.03 48.16
N ALA A 70 -10.90 -12.87 48.20
CA ALA A 70 -9.77 -12.79 47.26
C ALA A 70 -10.08 -13.41 45.88
N CYS A 71 -11.19 -14.15 45.73
CA CYS A 71 -11.56 -14.79 44.46
C CYS A 71 -12.42 -13.92 43.53
N GLU A 72 -12.93 -12.77 43.98
CA GLU A 72 -13.80 -11.91 43.16
C GLU A 72 -13.01 -10.90 42.29
N HIS A 73 -11.69 -10.81 42.45
CA HIS A 73 -10.86 -9.99 41.56
C HIS A 73 -10.21 -10.83 40.48
N ILE A 74 -11.04 -11.53 39.71
CA ILE A 74 -10.64 -11.95 38.36
C ILE A 74 -10.63 -10.66 37.55
N PRO A 75 -9.47 -10.16 37.10
CA PRO A 75 -9.45 -9.00 36.21
C PRO A 75 -10.33 -9.36 35.03
N ASP A 76 -11.34 -8.54 34.77
CA ASP A 76 -12.30 -8.80 33.71
C ASP A 76 -11.53 -8.92 32.39
N PHE A 77 -11.32 -10.15 31.91
CA PHE A 77 -10.61 -10.40 30.66
C PHE A 77 -11.35 -9.82 29.46
N LYS A 78 -12.56 -9.29 29.65
CA LYS A 78 -13.27 -8.50 28.62
C LYS A 78 -12.73 -7.07 28.48
N ALA A 79 -11.89 -6.61 29.40
CA ALA A 79 -11.16 -5.35 29.29
C ALA A 79 -9.86 -5.50 28.46
N TYR A 80 -9.85 -6.35 27.42
CA TYR A 80 -8.98 -6.06 26.28
C TYR A 80 -9.48 -4.73 25.73
N ALA A 81 -8.81 -3.63 26.11
CA ALA A 81 -8.97 -2.36 25.43
C ALA A 81 -9.00 -2.65 23.93
N SER A 82 -10.08 -2.20 23.26
CA SER A 82 -10.25 -2.44 21.83
C SER A 82 -8.92 -2.17 21.13
N TYR A 83 -8.35 -3.21 20.53
CA TYR A 83 -7.11 -3.08 19.79
C TYR A 83 -7.36 -2.09 18.66
N ASP A 84 -6.74 -0.91 18.76
CA ASP A 84 -6.68 0.04 17.65
C ASP A 84 -5.47 -0.36 16.79
N PRO A 85 -5.69 -0.96 15.61
CA PRO A 85 -4.57 -1.35 14.77
C PRO A 85 -3.75 -0.12 14.40
N PRO A 86 -2.40 -0.19 14.48
CA PRO A 86 -1.58 0.92 14.03
C PRO A 86 -1.92 1.22 12.58
N ALA A 87 -1.90 2.51 12.23
CA ALA A 87 -2.13 2.95 10.86
C ALA A 87 -1.25 2.14 9.89
N ALA A 88 -1.86 1.66 8.81
CA ALA A 88 -1.15 0.88 7.81
C ALA A 88 0.09 1.66 7.32
N ARG A 89 1.22 0.97 7.27
CA ARG A 89 2.43 1.52 6.66
C ARG A 89 2.21 1.47 5.15
N GLU A 90 2.01 2.64 4.54
CA GLU A 90 1.78 2.75 3.10
C GLU A 90 2.65 3.86 2.49
N PRO A 91 3.16 3.68 1.27
CA PRO A 91 3.79 4.75 0.53
C PRO A 91 2.76 5.84 0.24
N ARG A 92 3.10 7.10 0.53
CA ARG A 92 2.24 8.24 0.20
C ARG A 92 2.62 8.81 -1.15
N VAL A 93 1.61 9.14 -1.95
CA VAL A 93 1.81 9.69 -3.29
C VAL A 93 1.35 11.14 -3.33
N GLN A 94 2.19 12.01 -3.87
CA GLN A 94 1.91 13.44 -4.01
C GLN A 94 2.03 13.85 -5.47
N PRO A 95 1.03 14.55 -6.05
CA PRO A 95 1.14 15.12 -7.37
C PRO A 95 2.14 16.29 -7.35
N VAL A 96 3.01 16.34 -8.35
CA VAL A 96 3.99 17.39 -8.56
C VAL A 96 3.78 17.96 -9.96
N ALA A 97 3.66 19.28 -10.05
CA ALA A 97 3.52 19.98 -11.32
C ALA A 97 4.73 20.90 -11.53
N ILE A 98 5.45 20.68 -12.63
CA ILE A 98 6.62 21.48 -12.99
C ILE A 98 6.23 22.33 -14.19
N ALA A 99 6.15 23.64 -13.98
CA ALA A 99 5.72 24.59 -15.01
C ALA A 99 6.90 25.32 -15.64
N HIS A 100 6.85 25.46 -16.97
CA HIS A 100 7.74 26.30 -17.75
C HIS A 100 6.94 27.39 -18.45
N LYS A 101 7.32 28.65 -18.23
CA LYS A 101 6.68 29.81 -18.85
C LYS A 101 7.26 30.02 -20.25
N ILE A 102 6.38 30.07 -21.25
CA ILE A 102 6.69 30.38 -22.64
C ILE A 102 6.15 31.78 -22.92
N ALA A 103 7.05 32.75 -23.10
CA ALA A 103 6.68 34.12 -23.41
C ALA A 103 6.45 34.29 -24.92
N PHE A 104 5.51 35.17 -25.28
CA PHE A 104 5.26 35.59 -26.64
C PHE A 104 5.36 37.10 -26.73
N THR A 105 5.71 37.62 -27.90
CA THR A 105 5.56 39.06 -28.16
C THR A 105 4.09 39.46 -28.03
N GLN A 106 3.84 40.66 -27.51
CA GLN A 106 2.48 41.20 -27.34
C GLN A 106 1.73 41.18 -28.67
N GLY A 107 0.49 40.66 -28.67
CA GLY A 107 -0.34 40.52 -29.86
C GLY A 107 0.08 39.43 -30.86
N ALA A 108 1.27 38.83 -30.72
CA ALA A 108 1.75 37.79 -31.61
C ALA A 108 1.33 36.38 -31.14
N ILE A 109 0.98 35.52 -32.09
CA ILE A 109 0.73 34.09 -31.87
C ILE A 109 1.88 33.19 -32.35
N THR A 110 2.88 33.78 -33.00
CA THR A 110 3.99 33.04 -33.59
C THR A 110 4.96 32.59 -32.52
N LEU A 111 5.28 31.30 -32.52
CA LEU A 111 6.35 30.73 -31.71
C LEU A 111 7.68 31.01 -32.41
N ASP A 112 8.53 31.81 -31.80
CA ASP A 112 9.86 32.11 -32.33
C ASP A 112 10.85 30.94 -32.10
N ALA A 113 12.02 31.04 -32.74
CA ALA A 113 13.03 30.00 -32.65
C ALA A 113 13.68 29.88 -31.25
N GLN A 114 13.70 30.96 -30.46
CA GLN A 114 14.26 30.93 -29.12
C GLN A 114 13.31 30.22 -28.15
N ALA A 115 12.02 30.55 -28.19
CA ALA A 115 10.98 29.88 -27.43
C ALA A 115 10.94 28.37 -27.75
N GLY A 116 11.12 28.00 -29.02
CA GLY A 116 11.27 26.59 -29.42
C GLY A 116 12.48 25.89 -28.75
N ARG A 117 13.63 26.56 -28.68
CA ARG A 117 14.82 26.04 -27.98
C ARG A 117 14.61 25.94 -26.47
N ASP A 118 13.93 26.90 -25.87
CA ASP A 118 13.66 26.92 -24.42
C ASP A 118 12.71 25.78 -24.02
N ILE A 119 11.69 25.52 -24.84
CA ILE A 119 10.81 24.34 -24.71
C ILE A 119 11.65 23.07 -24.78
N ASP A 120 12.52 22.93 -25.77
CA ASP A 120 13.35 21.73 -25.93
C ASP A 120 14.29 21.52 -24.75
N ALA A 121 14.92 22.59 -24.28
CA ALA A 121 15.78 22.55 -23.12
C ALA A 121 15.00 22.17 -21.85
N PHE A 122 13.76 22.66 -21.70
CA PHE A 122 12.88 22.26 -20.61
C PHE A 122 12.50 20.77 -20.67
N LEU A 123 12.03 20.30 -21.82
CA LEU A 123 11.68 18.90 -22.03
C LEU A 123 12.88 17.96 -21.77
N ALA A 124 14.07 18.35 -22.23
CA ALA A 124 15.31 17.59 -22.01
C ALA A 124 15.71 17.55 -20.53
N ARG A 125 15.67 18.70 -19.82
CA ARG A 125 15.99 18.77 -18.38
C ARG A 125 15.04 17.91 -17.55
N GLN A 126 13.77 17.91 -17.90
CA GLN A 126 12.76 17.08 -17.22
C GLN A 126 12.78 15.63 -17.68
N LYS A 127 13.56 15.29 -18.72
CA LYS A 127 13.58 13.97 -19.37
C LYS A 127 12.17 13.51 -19.75
N VAL A 128 11.43 14.40 -20.42
CA VAL A 128 10.04 14.11 -20.79
C VAL A 128 9.99 12.98 -21.81
N ASP A 129 9.15 11.99 -21.53
CA ASP A 129 8.83 10.91 -22.46
C ASP A 129 7.38 10.99 -22.97
N ARG A 130 6.96 10.00 -23.76
CA ARG A 130 5.62 9.99 -24.40
C ARG A 130 4.50 9.53 -23.45
N THR A 131 4.86 9.02 -22.28
CA THR A 131 3.97 8.58 -21.20
C THR A 131 3.77 9.65 -20.13
N ASP A 132 4.64 10.66 -20.06
CA ASP A 132 4.45 11.83 -19.21
C ASP A 132 3.15 12.58 -19.54
N ALA A 133 2.43 13.00 -18.50
CA ALA A 133 1.24 13.83 -18.62
C ALA A 133 1.62 15.30 -18.80
N LEU A 134 1.36 15.85 -19.99
CA LEU A 134 1.62 17.25 -20.32
C LEU A 134 0.32 18.05 -20.41
N GLU A 135 0.36 19.27 -19.88
CA GLU A 135 -0.72 20.25 -20.03
C GLU A 135 -0.16 21.60 -20.49
N ILE A 136 -0.93 22.30 -21.31
CA ILE A 136 -0.66 23.68 -21.71
C ILE A 136 -1.72 24.54 -21.03
N ALA A 137 -1.28 25.35 -20.07
CA ALA A 137 -2.13 26.23 -19.29
C ALA A 137 -2.25 27.60 -20.00
N ILE A 138 -3.48 27.95 -20.36
CA ILE A 138 -3.86 29.14 -21.15
C ILE A 138 -4.35 30.22 -20.19
N PRO A 139 -3.74 31.42 -20.13
CA PRO A 139 -4.21 32.48 -19.24
C PRO A 139 -5.68 32.86 -19.55
N ALA A 140 -6.53 32.88 -18.53
CA ALA A 140 -7.95 33.20 -18.68
C ALA A 140 -8.21 34.57 -19.33
N GLY A 141 -7.35 35.57 -19.08
CA GLY A 141 -7.47 36.93 -19.64
C GLY A 141 -7.05 37.07 -21.11
N GLY A 142 -6.35 36.09 -21.68
CA GLY A 142 -5.69 36.27 -22.99
C GLY A 142 -6.55 35.99 -24.24
N GLY A 143 -7.81 35.59 -24.08
CA GLY A 143 -8.78 35.43 -25.18
C GLY A 143 -8.33 34.46 -26.30
N ASP A 144 -8.70 34.77 -27.54
CA ASP A 144 -8.37 33.94 -28.72
C ASP A 144 -6.87 33.96 -29.06
N ILE A 145 -6.17 35.05 -28.75
CA ILE A 145 -4.72 35.15 -28.96
C ILE A 145 -3.98 34.12 -28.09
N ALA A 146 -4.35 34.01 -26.80
CA ALA A 146 -3.75 33.01 -25.91
C ALA A 146 -4.06 31.57 -26.33
N ARG A 147 -5.27 31.30 -26.84
CA ARG A 147 -5.60 29.99 -27.44
C ARG A 147 -4.74 29.69 -28.66
N GLY A 148 -4.60 30.65 -29.59
CA GLY A 148 -3.75 30.49 -30.77
C GLY A 148 -2.27 30.23 -30.43
N ARG A 149 -1.77 30.86 -29.36
CA ARG A 149 -0.42 30.56 -28.82
C ARG A 149 -0.32 29.13 -28.30
N ALA A 150 -1.30 28.70 -27.51
CA ALA A 150 -1.36 27.34 -26.98
C ALA A 150 -1.44 26.30 -28.10
N ASP A 151 -2.22 26.56 -29.15
CA ASP A 151 -2.29 25.70 -30.34
C ASP A 151 -0.94 25.63 -31.06
N ARG A 152 -0.20 26.74 -31.13
CA ARG A 152 1.14 26.76 -31.73
C ARG A 152 2.15 25.92 -30.93
N VAL A 153 2.09 25.99 -29.61
CA VAL A 153 2.90 25.14 -28.72
C VAL A 153 2.47 23.68 -28.83
N ALA A 154 1.17 23.39 -28.85
CA ALA A 154 0.63 22.03 -29.02
C ALA A 154 1.08 21.41 -30.35
N ALA A 155 1.04 22.18 -31.44
CA ALA A 155 1.55 21.76 -32.74
C ALA A 155 3.06 21.47 -32.71
N TYR A 156 3.84 22.30 -32.00
CA TYR A 156 5.28 22.09 -31.81
C TYR A 156 5.58 20.78 -31.04
N LEU A 157 4.84 20.51 -29.96
CA LEU A 157 4.94 19.26 -29.20
C LEU A 157 4.51 18.03 -30.01
N LYS A 158 3.47 18.17 -30.84
CA LYS A 158 2.98 17.10 -31.72
C LYS A 158 4.03 16.65 -32.74
N LEU A 159 4.83 17.59 -33.29
CA LEU A 159 5.96 17.24 -34.18
C LEU A 159 7.01 16.37 -33.47
N LYS A 160 7.14 16.51 -32.14
CA LYS A 160 8.00 15.70 -31.28
C LYS A 160 7.31 14.44 -30.75
N ARG A 161 6.08 14.16 -31.25
CA ARG A 161 5.25 13.01 -30.87
C ARG A 161 4.84 12.99 -29.39
N LEU A 162 4.76 14.17 -28.79
CA LEU A 162 4.23 14.41 -27.45
C LEU A 162 2.80 14.93 -27.57
N ALA A 163 1.92 14.48 -26.68
CA ALA A 163 0.55 14.96 -26.57
C ALA A 163 0.41 15.82 -25.32
N ALA A 164 -0.26 16.96 -25.41
CA ALA A 164 -0.55 17.82 -24.28
C ALA A 164 -2.02 18.21 -24.28
N GLY A 165 -2.65 18.17 -23.09
CA GLY A 165 -3.99 18.69 -22.88
C GLY A 165 -3.99 20.23 -22.84
N LEU A 166 -5.09 20.85 -23.25
CA LEU A 166 -5.29 22.30 -23.10
C LEU A 166 -6.16 22.56 -21.87
N VAL A 167 -5.72 23.46 -20.98
CA VAL A 167 -6.44 23.81 -19.75
C VAL A 167 -6.42 25.32 -19.58
N THR A 168 -7.53 25.88 -19.08
CA THR A 168 -7.57 27.30 -18.70
C THR A 168 -6.86 27.50 -17.36
N ASP A 169 -5.97 28.48 -17.32
CA ASP A 169 -5.23 28.92 -16.15
C ASP A 169 -5.95 30.09 -15.49
N ASP A 170 -6.58 29.80 -14.36
CA ASP A 170 -7.32 30.79 -13.57
C ASP A 170 -6.41 31.56 -12.59
N ASP A 171 -5.08 31.34 -12.62
CA ASP A 171 -4.15 32.10 -11.78
C ASP A 171 -4.05 33.55 -12.28
N PRO A 172 -4.51 34.55 -11.49
CA PRO A 172 -4.50 35.96 -11.89
C PRO A 172 -3.10 36.53 -12.08
N LYS A 173 -2.05 35.84 -11.63
CA LYS A 173 -0.66 36.25 -11.81
C LYS A 173 -0.07 35.79 -13.14
N THR A 174 -0.80 35.00 -13.92
CA THR A 174 -0.33 34.51 -15.22
C THR A 174 -0.40 35.64 -16.24
N PRO A 175 0.74 36.03 -16.85
CA PRO A 175 0.75 37.08 -17.86
C PRO A 175 -0.07 36.65 -19.09
N GLU A 176 -0.87 37.58 -19.63
CA GLU A 176 -1.68 37.32 -20.84
C GLU A 176 -0.83 37.07 -22.10
N ASP A 177 0.41 37.57 -22.10
CA ASP A 177 1.41 37.40 -23.15
C ASP A 177 2.20 36.08 -23.04
N ALA A 178 1.84 35.20 -22.12
CA ALA A 178 2.53 33.93 -21.90
C ALA A 178 1.58 32.73 -21.85
N VAL A 179 2.13 31.56 -22.12
CA VAL A 179 1.47 30.27 -21.93
C VAL A 179 2.39 29.40 -21.07
N ARG A 180 1.85 28.55 -20.20
CA ARG A 180 2.68 27.63 -19.39
C ARG A 180 2.59 26.22 -19.92
N LEU A 181 3.74 25.60 -20.15
CA LEU A 181 3.84 24.16 -20.36
C LEU A 181 4.08 23.50 -19.01
N VAL A 182 3.19 22.60 -18.61
CA VAL A 182 3.20 21.94 -17.30
C VAL A 182 3.42 20.45 -17.50
N VAL A 183 4.41 19.89 -16.81
CA VAL A 183 4.64 18.46 -16.70
C VAL A 183 4.05 18.00 -15.37
N HIS A 184 3.10 17.08 -15.41
CA HIS A 184 2.48 16.48 -14.23
C HIS A 184 3.13 15.14 -13.94
N ARG A 185 3.61 14.98 -12.70
CA ARG A 185 4.22 13.76 -12.20
C ARG A 185 3.69 13.44 -10.81
N TYR A 186 4.05 12.26 -10.35
CA TYR A 186 3.81 11.83 -8.99
C TYR A 186 5.13 11.54 -8.30
N GLN A 187 5.18 11.85 -7.01
CA GLN A 187 6.31 11.52 -6.15
C GLN A 187 5.83 10.61 -5.03
N VAL A 188 6.58 9.53 -4.79
CA VAL A 188 6.37 8.67 -3.63
C VAL A 188 7.18 9.19 -2.44
N THR A 189 6.53 9.31 -1.30
CA THR A 189 7.15 9.48 0.00
C THR A 189 7.04 8.16 0.76
N LEU A 190 8.18 7.60 1.15
CA LEU A 190 8.22 6.37 1.93
C LEU A 190 7.62 6.59 3.33
N PRO A 191 7.00 5.55 3.93
CA PRO A 191 6.57 5.65 5.32
C PRO A 191 7.79 5.81 6.24
N GLY A 192 7.58 6.42 7.41
CA GLY A 192 8.61 6.53 8.46
C GLY A 192 8.93 5.17 9.06
N CYS A 193 9.76 4.40 8.37
CA CYS A 193 10.20 3.06 8.71
C CYS A 193 11.74 2.98 8.64
N PRO A 194 12.39 2.15 9.49
CA PRO A 194 11.81 1.42 10.62
C PRO A 194 11.42 2.36 11.77
N ASP A 195 10.46 1.93 12.57
CA ASP A 195 9.95 2.61 13.76
C ASP A 195 10.19 1.73 15.00
N TRP A 196 11.03 2.23 15.91
CA TRP A 196 11.44 1.54 17.13
C TRP A 196 10.79 2.10 18.40
N THR A 197 9.73 2.91 18.26
CA THR A 197 9.00 3.48 19.40
C THR A 197 8.18 2.45 20.19
N GLY A 198 7.86 1.30 19.58
CA GLY A 198 7.14 0.21 20.21
C GLY A 198 7.99 -0.67 21.13
N LYS A 199 7.34 -1.56 21.87
CA LYS A 199 8.03 -2.57 22.68
C LYS A 199 8.76 -3.56 21.76
N GLY A 200 10.08 -3.55 21.80
CA GLY A 200 10.90 -4.59 21.18
C GLY A 200 10.87 -5.89 22.00
N GLY A 201 11.00 -7.05 21.34
CA GLY A 201 11.10 -8.36 21.99
C GLY A 201 9.82 -9.21 21.92
N ILE A 202 9.72 -10.20 22.81
CA ILE A 202 8.58 -11.14 22.87
C ILE A 202 7.41 -10.43 23.53
N THR A 203 6.33 -10.24 22.77
CA THR A 203 5.05 -9.76 23.27
C THR A 203 4.03 -10.89 23.23
N HIS A 204 3.26 -11.08 24.31
CA HIS A 204 2.22 -12.11 24.40
C HIS A 204 0.82 -11.58 24.06
N SER A 205 0.72 -10.34 23.59
CA SER A 205 -0.56 -9.69 23.27
C SER A 205 -1.14 -10.09 21.92
N ASN A 206 -0.41 -10.89 21.12
CA ASN A 206 -0.78 -11.27 19.74
C ASN A 206 -1.10 -10.06 18.84
N GLN A 207 -0.46 -8.92 19.11
CA GLN A 207 -0.63 -7.70 18.33
C GLN A 207 0.51 -7.53 17.32
N PRO A 208 0.22 -7.06 16.09
CA PRO A 208 1.22 -6.60 15.14
C PRO A 208 2.28 -5.69 15.76
N SER A 209 3.54 -5.90 15.39
CA SER A 209 4.62 -5.00 15.79
C SER A 209 4.46 -3.63 15.14
N THR A 210 5.11 -2.61 15.70
CA THR A 210 5.14 -1.25 15.13
C THR A 210 5.70 -1.20 13.71
N ASN A 211 6.54 -2.18 13.35
CA ASN A 211 7.14 -2.37 12.02
C ASN A 211 6.36 -3.32 11.12
N TRP A 212 5.17 -3.76 11.52
CA TRP A 212 4.31 -4.60 10.68
C TRP A 212 4.02 -3.89 9.35
N GLY A 213 4.30 -4.57 8.24
CA GLY A 213 4.14 -4.02 6.89
C GLY A 213 5.24 -3.04 6.42
N CYS A 214 6.19 -2.62 7.27
CA CYS A 214 7.24 -1.67 6.87
C CYS A 214 8.07 -2.17 5.68
N ALA A 215 8.54 -3.42 5.71
CA ALA A 215 9.33 -3.98 4.62
C ALA A 215 8.55 -3.99 3.30
N THR A 216 7.28 -4.42 3.34
CA THR A 216 6.39 -4.43 2.16
C THR A 216 6.19 -3.02 1.60
N ALA A 217 5.88 -2.05 2.46
CA ALA A 217 5.58 -0.69 2.04
C ALA A 217 6.81 0.05 1.49
N VAL A 218 7.97 -0.12 2.14
CA VAL A 218 9.24 0.45 1.68
C VAL A 218 9.66 -0.17 0.37
N ASN A 219 9.62 -1.50 0.25
CA ASN A 219 9.98 -2.17 -1.00
C ASN A 219 9.02 -1.79 -2.13
N LEU A 220 7.71 -1.71 -1.88
CA LEU A 220 6.76 -1.24 -2.89
C LEU A 220 7.08 0.18 -3.36
N GLY A 221 7.34 1.11 -2.42
CA GLY A 221 7.68 2.49 -2.75
C GLY A 221 9.02 2.65 -3.47
N LEU A 222 9.97 1.74 -3.25
CA LEU A 222 11.27 1.73 -3.95
C LEU A 222 11.24 1.03 -5.32
N MET A 223 10.34 0.05 -5.50
CA MET A 223 10.25 -0.73 -6.73
C MET A 223 9.29 -0.13 -7.77
N VAL A 224 8.37 0.75 -7.36
CA VAL A 224 7.39 1.30 -8.30
C VAL A 224 8.08 2.16 -9.37
N ALA A 225 7.85 1.81 -10.63
CA ALA A 225 8.42 2.54 -11.77
C ALA A 225 7.67 3.85 -12.05
N ASP A 226 6.33 3.81 -12.02
CA ASP A 226 5.46 4.99 -12.15
C ASP A 226 4.68 5.21 -10.84
N PRO A 227 5.03 6.23 -10.04
CA PRO A 227 4.30 6.57 -8.82
C PRO A 227 2.79 6.82 -8.99
N GLY A 228 2.33 7.18 -10.18
CA GLY A 228 0.90 7.35 -10.48
C GLY A 228 0.09 6.06 -10.38
N ASP A 229 0.73 4.91 -10.63
CA ASP A 229 0.10 3.59 -10.55
C ASP A 229 -0.40 3.26 -9.13
N LEU A 230 0.22 3.86 -8.10
CA LEU A 230 -0.21 3.72 -6.70
C LEU A 230 -1.50 4.49 -6.39
N VAL A 231 -1.82 5.54 -7.15
CA VAL A 231 -3.08 6.28 -7.03
C VAL A 231 -4.17 5.58 -7.83
N ARG A 232 -3.82 5.12 -9.04
CA ARG A 232 -4.72 4.42 -9.93
C ARG A 232 -3.90 3.49 -10.81
N GLY A 233 -4.11 2.19 -10.66
CA GLY A 233 -3.52 1.21 -11.56
C GLY A 233 -3.93 1.44 -13.00
N ARG A 234 -3.01 1.16 -13.93
CA ARG A 234 -3.30 1.16 -15.37
C ARG A 234 -4.21 0.00 -15.75
N ASP A 235 -5.01 0.21 -16.80
CA ASP A 235 -5.79 -0.86 -17.40
C ASP A 235 -4.83 -1.89 -18.02
N GLY A 236 -4.97 -3.16 -17.64
CA GLY A 236 -4.07 -4.25 -18.02
C GLY A 236 -4.09 -4.66 -19.50
N GLY A 237 -4.81 -3.92 -20.36
CA GLY A 237 -5.04 -4.27 -21.75
C GLY A 237 -5.81 -5.59 -21.93
N PRO A 238 -6.13 -5.98 -23.17
CA PRO A 238 -6.69 -7.29 -23.44
C PRO A 238 -5.64 -8.38 -23.16
N GLY A 239 -6.03 -9.44 -22.44
CA GLY A 239 -5.17 -10.59 -22.21
C GLY A 239 -4.90 -11.37 -23.50
N ASP A 240 -3.67 -11.87 -23.67
CA ASP A 240 -3.30 -12.74 -24.79
C ASP A 240 -3.76 -14.18 -24.54
N GLY A 241 -4.97 -14.50 -24.99
CA GLY A 241 -5.53 -15.84 -24.86
C GLY A 241 -4.73 -16.93 -25.59
N ALA A 242 -4.08 -16.59 -26.71
CA ALA A 242 -3.27 -17.54 -27.47
C ALA A 242 -2.02 -17.94 -26.67
N ALA A 243 -1.36 -16.97 -26.03
CA ALA A 243 -0.24 -17.24 -25.13
C ALA A 243 -0.64 -18.14 -23.95
N GLN A 244 -1.82 -17.90 -23.36
CA GLN A 244 -2.32 -18.73 -22.25
C GLN A 244 -2.58 -20.19 -22.67
N VAL A 245 -3.22 -20.39 -23.83
CA VAL A 245 -3.46 -21.74 -24.38
C VAL A 245 -2.14 -22.45 -24.68
N LEU A 246 -1.15 -21.73 -25.22
CA LEU A 246 0.15 -22.29 -25.54
C LEU A 246 0.89 -22.80 -24.30
N GLY A 247 0.73 -22.14 -23.14
CA GLY A 247 1.26 -22.61 -21.87
C GLY A 247 0.72 -23.99 -21.48
N ILE A 248 -0.59 -24.20 -21.61
CA ILE A 248 -1.26 -25.48 -21.31
C ILE A 248 -0.80 -26.57 -22.30
N GLN A 249 -0.70 -26.23 -23.60
CA GLN A 249 -0.25 -27.18 -24.61
C GLN A 249 1.18 -27.65 -24.36
N ARG A 250 2.10 -26.73 -24.04
CA ARG A 250 3.49 -27.07 -23.68
C ARG A 250 3.54 -27.97 -22.45
N TYR A 251 2.75 -27.67 -21.42
CA TYR A 251 2.63 -28.52 -20.23
C TYR A 251 2.19 -29.94 -20.58
N ARG A 252 1.13 -30.09 -21.40
CA ARG A 252 0.61 -31.40 -21.81
C ARG A 252 1.57 -32.20 -22.69
N LYS A 253 2.41 -31.53 -23.48
CA LYS A 253 3.42 -32.16 -24.33
C LYS A 253 4.74 -32.44 -23.61
N GLY A 254 4.87 -32.06 -22.33
CA GLY A 254 6.14 -32.17 -21.61
C GLY A 254 7.22 -31.19 -22.09
N GLU A 255 6.84 -30.15 -22.84
CA GLU A 255 7.74 -29.11 -23.36
C GLU A 255 7.95 -27.97 -22.34
N THR A 256 7.94 -28.29 -21.05
CA THR A 256 8.18 -27.31 -19.99
C THR A 256 9.69 -27.08 -19.82
N LYS A 257 10.07 -25.84 -19.52
CA LYS A 257 11.46 -25.55 -19.16
C LYS A 257 11.70 -26.05 -17.73
N PRO A 258 12.79 -26.79 -17.48
CA PRO A 258 13.17 -27.16 -16.12
C PRO A 258 13.41 -25.89 -15.30
N LEU A 259 13.00 -25.92 -14.03
CA LEU A 259 13.27 -24.82 -13.11
C LEU A 259 14.79 -24.70 -12.92
N LEU A 260 15.29 -23.47 -12.91
CA LEU A 260 16.66 -23.20 -12.51
C LEU A 260 16.82 -23.67 -11.05
N GLY A 261 17.65 -24.69 -10.81
CA GLY A 261 17.90 -25.23 -9.47
C GLY A 261 17.14 -26.51 -9.09
N ALA A 262 16.80 -27.38 -10.05
CA ALA A 262 16.23 -28.71 -9.77
C ALA A 262 17.10 -29.61 -8.84
N SER A 263 18.33 -29.20 -8.50
CA SER A 263 19.17 -29.83 -7.46
C SER A 263 18.82 -29.44 -6.02
N SER A 264 17.85 -28.56 -5.79
CA SER A 264 17.48 -28.12 -4.42
C SER A 264 16.62 -29.14 -3.64
N ARG A 265 16.37 -30.34 -4.19
CA ARG A 265 15.53 -31.37 -3.56
C ARG A 265 16.23 -32.71 -3.26
N GLU A 266 17.52 -32.83 -3.48
CA GLU A 266 18.25 -33.98 -2.92
C GLU A 266 18.58 -33.68 -1.45
N SER A 267 17.62 -33.99 -0.59
CA SER A 267 17.90 -34.32 0.81
C SER A 267 18.92 -35.45 0.80
N PRO A 268 20.11 -35.30 1.40
CA PRO A 268 21.05 -36.41 1.47
C PRO A 268 20.45 -37.48 2.38
N GLU A 269 20.05 -38.61 1.78
CA GLU A 269 19.73 -39.81 2.54
C GLU A 269 21.00 -40.22 3.31
N ALA A 270 20.88 -40.24 4.63
CA ALA A 270 21.84 -40.89 5.48
C ALA A 270 21.84 -42.39 5.16
N GLY A 271 22.93 -42.94 4.63
CA GLY A 271 23.07 -44.39 4.63
C GLY A 271 24.18 -45.03 3.82
N MET A 272 25.25 -45.38 4.55
CA MET A 272 26.11 -46.57 4.38
C MET A 272 27.13 -46.63 3.22
N GLY A 273 28.35 -47.05 3.59
CA GLY A 273 29.56 -47.15 2.74
C GLY A 273 29.44 -48.14 1.57
N ALA A 274 30.41 -48.27 0.67
CA ALA A 274 31.87 -48.26 0.85
C ALA A 274 32.57 -47.96 -0.51
N PRO A 275 33.81 -48.43 -0.82
CA PRO A 275 35.00 -47.59 -0.76
C PRO A 275 35.77 -47.45 -2.09
N GLY A 276 36.61 -46.41 -2.17
CA GLY A 276 37.97 -46.51 -2.71
C GLY A 276 38.22 -46.41 -4.21
N LEU A 277 39.40 -45.84 -4.52
CA LEU A 277 40.14 -45.76 -5.79
C LEU A 277 39.65 -44.60 -6.69
N GLY A 278 40.40 -43.53 -6.95
CA GLY A 278 41.85 -43.38 -7.09
C GLY A 278 42.12 -42.88 -8.52
N GLY A 279 42.71 -41.68 -8.68
CA GLY A 279 43.12 -41.17 -9.99
C GLY A 279 43.21 -39.66 -10.06
N GLY A 280 44.43 -39.12 -10.03
CA GLY A 280 44.72 -37.68 -9.99
C GLY A 280 44.96 -37.01 -11.35
N GLY A 281 45.31 -35.72 -11.28
CA GLY A 281 45.86 -34.87 -12.35
C GLY A 281 44.76 -34.25 -13.23
N GLY A 282 44.71 -32.95 -13.51
CA GLY A 282 45.72 -31.90 -13.46
C GLY A 282 45.51 -30.99 -14.69
N GLY A 283 45.33 -29.69 -14.46
CA GLY A 283 45.79 -28.60 -15.34
C GLY A 283 45.14 -28.40 -16.73
N GLY A 284 44.36 -27.31 -16.85
CA GLY A 284 44.56 -26.20 -17.81
C GLY A 284 44.70 -26.48 -19.32
N GLY A 285 43.85 -25.84 -20.12
CA GLY A 285 44.09 -25.71 -21.56
C GLY A 285 42.99 -24.94 -22.30
N SER A 286 43.34 -23.73 -22.73
CA SER A 286 42.57 -22.77 -23.52
C SER A 286 42.00 -23.31 -24.84
N LYS A 287 40.74 -22.98 -25.14
CA LYS A 287 40.33 -22.04 -26.20
C LYS A 287 38.82 -21.81 -26.14
#